data_AF-A0A0A2BEB5-F1
#
_entry.id   AF-A0A0A2BEB5-F1
#
_cell.length_a   1.000
_cell.length_b   1.000
_cell.length_c   1.000
_cell.angle_alpha   90.00
_cell.angle_beta   90.00
_cell.angle_gamma   90.00
#
_symmetry.space_group_name_H-M   'P 1'
#
loop_
_entity.id
_entity.type
_entity.pdbx_description
1 polymer ?
#
loop_
_entity_poly.entity_id
_entity_poly.type
_entity_poly.pdbx_seq_one_letter_code
_entity_poly.pdbx_strand_id
1 'polypeptide(L)'
;MPHLGGLGIGGIANGVFTDTYQLLVVAILHLILSGVYAAGGMLHAFRYEEKLENYPESSRANKFKFDWNDPDRLTFILGHHLLFLAAGNIQFVEWARVHGIYDPAVGAVRQVQYNLDLGMIWNHQADFLSISSLEDVMGGHAFLAFFMSIGGIFHILTKQYGEYTAFKGKDILSAEFVLSTSLAGAAYTSFVAALWCATNTTIYPVDLYGEILQFKLSVAPYWVDTDTSLAADAHTGRAWLTNVHYYIGFVYLQGHFWHGLRALGFDFRSITKLFDNFETSATKLN
;
A
#
# COMPACT_ATOMS: atom_id res chain seq x y z
N MET A 1 4.61 -8.82 15.26
CA MET A 1 5.72 -9.77 15.51
C MET A 1 5.93 -10.72 14.33
N PRO A 2 4.92 -11.45 13.81
CA PRO A 2 5.10 -12.34 12.64
C PRO A 2 5.80 -11.69 11.43
N HIS A 3 5.46 -10.44 11.08
CA HIS A 3 6.13 -9.70 10.00
C HIS A 3 7.64 -9.49 10.26
N LEU A 4 8.04 -9.23 11.49
CA LEU A 4 9.46 -9.10 11.86
C LEU A 4 10.15 -10.47 11.86
N GLY A 5 9.45 -11.52 12.31
CA GLY A 5 9.91 -12.91 12.21
C GLY A 5 10.17 -13.32 10.76
N GLY A 6 9.26 -12.97 9.83
CA GLY A 6 9.46 -13.18 8.40
C GLY A 6 10.74 -12.52 7.86
N LEU A 7 11.08 -11.33 8.37
CA LEU A 7 12.33 -10.63 8.06
C LEU A 7 13.57 -11.22 8.75
N GLY A 8 13.44 -12.31 9.51
CA GLY A 8 14.51 -12.91 10.30
C GLY A 8 14.91 -12.11 11.55
N ILE A 9 14.14 -11.08 11.91
CA ILE A 9 14.41 -10.22 13.07
C ILE A 9 13.84 -10.87 14.33
N GLY A 10 14.67 -10.96 15.37
CA GLY A 10 14.29 -11.52 16.65
C GLY A 10 14.67 -13.00 16.85
N GLY A 11 15.56 -13.52 16.00
CA GLY A 11 16.03 -14.91 16.01
C GLY A 11 14.88 -15.90 15.87
N ILE A 12 14.71 -16.56 14.74
CA ILE A 12 13.53 -17.41 14.52
C ILE A 12 13.90 -18.78 13.97
N ALA A 13 13.35 -19.82 14.60
CA ALA A 13 13.53 -21.21 14.23
C ALA A 13 12.22 -21.98 14.45
N ASN A 14 11.75 -22.68 13.43
CA ASN A 14 10.51 -23.46 13.41
C ASN A 14 9.31 -22.66 13.98
N GLY A 15 9.10 -21.44 13.50
CA GLY A 15 8.05 -20.54 13.98
C GLY A 15 8.24 -19.93 15.37
N VAL A 16 9.31 -20.26 16.09
CA VAL A 16 9.53 -19.81 17.48
C VAL A 16 10.62 -18.75 17.55
N PHE A 17 10.31 -17.64 18.22
CA PHE A 17 11.28 -16.59 18.52
C PHE A 17 12.27 -17.06 19.60
N THR A 18 13.56 -16.91 19.31
CA THR A 18 14.68 -17.28 20.18
C THR A 18 15.34 -16.05 20.83
N ASP A 19 15.18 -14.84 20.26
CA ASP A 19 15.70 -13.60 20.83
C ASP A 19 14.78 -12.39 20.60
N THR A 20 13.97 -12.04 21.59
CA THR A 20 13.02 -10.92 21.45
C THR A 20 13.66 -9.53 21.53
N TYR A 21 14.96 -9.40 21.85
CA TYR A 21 15.60 -8.08 22.02
C TYR A 21 15.50 -7.22 20.75
N GLN A 22 15.76 -7.81 19.58
CA GLN A 22 15.68 -7.09 18.32
C GLN A 22 14.26 -6.61 18.01
N LEU A 23 13.23 -7.36 18.41
CA LEU A 23 11.83 -6.94 18.27
C LEU A 23 11.54 -5.68 19.09
N LEU A 24 12.07 -5.62 20.31
CA LEU A 24 11.94 -4.44 21.17
C LEU A 24 12.67 -3.23 20.59
N VAL A 25 13.87 -3.41 20.03
CA VAL A 25 14.61 -2.32 19.37
C VAL A 25 13.80 -1.72 18.23
N VAL A 26 13.21 -2.55 17.37
CA VAL A 26 12.35 -2.09 16.28
C VAL A 26 11.15 -1.30 16.82
N ALA A 27 10.48 -1.80 17.87
CA ALA A 27 9.34 -1.11 18.47
C ALA A 27 9.70 0.27 19.04
N ILE A 28 10.82 0.37 19.77
CA ILE A 28 11.31 1.63 20.34
C ILE A 28 11.70 2.62 19.24
N LEU A 29 12.39 2.15 18.20
CA LEU A 29 12.76 3.00 17.07
C LEU A 29 11.53 3.63 16.41
N HIS A 30 10.50 2.83 16.12
CA HIS A 30 9.26 3.31 15.51
C HIS A 30 8.54 4.33 16.41
N LEU A 31 8.50 4.09 17.72
CA LEU A 31 7.90 5.00 18.68
C LEU A 31 8.62 6.36 18.69
N ILE A 32 9.95 6.37 18.77
CA ILE A 32 10.74 7.60 18.77
C ILE A 32 10.58 8.36 17.44
N LEU A 33 10.68 7.65 16.31
CA LEU A 33 10.55 8.26 14.98
C LEU A 33 9.15 8.82 14.74
N SER A 34 8.09 8.20 15.27
CA SER A 34 6.73 8.78 15.22
C SER A 34 6.65 10.13 15.93
N GLY A 35 7.41 10.33 17.02
CA GLY A 35 7.51 11.61 17.71
C GLY A 35 8.17 12.69 16.85
N VAL A 36 9.19 12.32 16.07
CA VAL A 36 9.84 13.22 15.10
C VAL A 36 8.86 13.62 13.99
N TYR A 37 8.09 12.67 13.45
CA TYR A 37 7.07 12.96 12.44
C TYR A 37 5.94 13.83 12.99
N ALA A 38 5.47 13.56 14.21
CA ALA A 38 4.45 14.38 14.85
C ALA A 38 4.93 15.83 15.07
N ALA A 39 6.16 16.01 15.57
CA ALA A 39 6.77 17.32 15.74
C ALA A 39 6.88 18.08 14.40
N GLY A 40 7.33 17.42 13.35
CA GLY A 40 7.36 17.99 12.00
C GLY A 40 5.97 18.41 11.51
N GLY A 41 4.98 17.53 11.65
CA GLY A 41 3.58 17.81 11.27
C GLY A 41 3.00 19.02 12.03
N MET A 42 3.26 19.11 13.34
CA MET A 42 2.81 20.25 14.15
C MET A 42 3.48 21.57 13.75
N LEU A 43 4.77 21.55 13.39
CA LEU A 43 5.44 22.75 12.89
C LEU A 43 4.80 23.25 11.59
N HIS A 44 4.51 22.33 10.66
CA HIS A 44 3.82 22.66 9.41
C HIS A 44 2.37 23.10 9.61
N ALA A 45 1.66 22.57 10.61
CA ALA A 45 0.27 22.92 10.86
C ALA A 45 0.09 24.25 11.61
N PHE A 46 1.02 24.61 12.49
CA PHE A 46 0.80 25.72 13.45
C PHE A 46 1.83 26.85 13.38
N ARG A 47 3.02 26.61 12.83
CA ARG A 47 4.13 27.57 12.90
C ARG A 47 4.56 28.11 11.53
N TYR A 48 4.59 27.25 10.52
CA TYR A 48 5.02 27.63 9.18
C TYR A 48 3.89 28.27 8.37
N GLU A 49 4.25 28.93 7.28
CA GLU A 49 3.28 29.58 6.39
C GLU A 49 2.30 28.54 5.85
N GLU A 50 1.02 28.90 5.83
CA GLU A 50 -0.06 28.05 5.29
C GLU A 50 0.19 27.70 3.83
N LYS A 51 0.71 28.65 3.06
CA LYS A 51 1.08 28.46 1.67
C LYS A 51 2.56 28.67 1.45
N LEU A 52 3.18 27.72 0.75
CA LEU A 52 4.61 27.76 0.44
C LEU A 52 5.01 28.93 -0.47
N GLU A 53 4.04 29.48 -1.21
CA GLU A 53 4.23 30.67 -2.06
C GLU A 53 4.47 31.96 -1.28
N ASN A 54 4.05 32.03 0.00
CA ASN A 54 4.24 33.20 0.86
C ASN A 54 5.70 33.39 1.28
N TYR A 55 6.51 32.32 1.23
CA TYR A 55 7.94 32.44 1.49
C TYR A 55 8.65 33.16 0.34
N PRO A 56 9.77 33.88 0.61
CA PRO A 56 10.55 34.54 -0.43
C PRO A 56 10.92 33.60 -1.58
N GLU A 57 10.87 34.07 -2.82
CA GLU A 57 11.11 33.23 -4.03
C GLU A 57 12.47 32.53 -4.03
N SER A 58 13.49 33.17 -3.45
CA SER A 58 14.85 32.61 -3.33
C SER A 58 14.97 31.55 -2.23
N SER A 59 13.96 31.39 -1.38
CA SER A 59 14.00 30.47 -0.24
C SER A 59 13.84 29.00 -0.66
N ARG A 60 14.33 28.09 0.18
CA ARG A 60 14.13 26.65 -0.03
C ARG A 60 12.67 26.25 0.06
N ALA A 61 11.88 26.88 0.94
CA ALA A 61 10.49 26.54 1.15
C ALA A 61 9.63 26.84 -0.10
N ASN A 62 9.85 27.99 -0.74
CA ASN A 62 9.13 28.35 -1.97
C ASN A 62 9.38 27.33 -3.10
N LYS A 63 10.57 26.71 -3.15
CA LYS A 63 10.87 25.62 -4.10
C LYS A 63 10.00 24.38 -3.95
N PHE A 64 9.24 24.23 -2.87
CA PHE A 64 8.31 23.11 -2.65
C PHE A 64 6.86 23.43 -3.04
N LYS A 65 6.54 24.68 -3.44
CA LYS A 65 5.20 25.02 -3.92
C LYS A 65 4.78 24.15 -5.11
N PHE A 66 3.48 23.90 -5.22
CA PHE A 66 2.88 23.19 -6.34
C PHE A 66 1.40 23.55 -6.46
N ASP A 67 0.86 23.39 -7.65
CA ASP A 67 -0.56 23.51 -7.93
C ASP A 67 -1.09 22.18 -8.46
N TRP A 68 -2.35 21.87 -8.11
CA TRP A 68 -2.97 20.60 -8.50
C TRP A 68 -3.23 20.47 -10.00
N ASN A 69 -3.19 21.58 -10.74
CA ASN A 69 -3.37 21.62 -12.19
C ASN A 69 -2.03 21.70 -12.95
N ASP A 70 -0.89 21.61 -12.27
CA ASP A 70 0.44 21.58 -12.88
C ASP A 70 0.92 20.11 -13.02
N PRO A 71 0.73 19.47 -14.20
CA PRO A 71 1.10 18.08 -14.39
C PRO A 71 2.62 17.86 -14.31
N ASP A 72 3.43 18.84 -14.72
CA ASP A 72 4.89 18.75 -14.70
C ASP A 72 5.42 18.77 -13.26
N ARG A 73 4.80 19.57 -12.40
CA ARG A 73 5.15 19.61 -10.99
C ARG A 73 4.70 18.36 -10.24
N LEU A 74 3.50 17.86 -10.52
CA LEU A 74 2.99 16.64 -9.90
C LEU A 74 3.81 15.40 -10.31
N THR A 75 4.20 15.27 -11.59
CA THR A 75 5.09 14.17 -12.02
C THR A 75 6.46 14.26 -11.38
N PHE A 76 7.01 15.47 -11.22
CA PHE A 76 8.30 15.66 -10.53
C PHE A 76 8.25 15.18 -9.07
N ILE A 77 7.14 15.46 -8.37
CA ILE A 77 6.91 14.99 -7.00
C ILE A 77 6.75 13.46 -6.99
N LEU A 78 5.94 12.90 -7.89
CA LEU A 78 5.77 11.45 -8.03
C LEU A 78 7.11 10.73 -8.24
N GLY A 79 7.97 11.28 -9.11
CA GLY A 79 9.26 10.68 -9.42
C GLY A 79 10.17 10.54 -8.20
N HIS A 80 10.17 11.52 -7.30
CA HIS A 80 10.90 11.41 -6.03
C HIS A 80 10.34 10.31 -5.12
N HIS A 81 9.01 10.18 -5.03
CA HIS A 81 8.39 9.10 -4.25
C HIS A 81 8.72 7.72 -4.82
N LEU A 82 8.75 7.57 -6.15
CA LEU A 82 9.17 6.32 -6.80
C LEU A 82 10.61 5.94 -6.45
N LEU A 83 11.53 6.91 -6.31
CA LEU A 83 12.90 6.64 -5.86
C LEU A 83 12.95 6.14 -4.41
N PHE A 84 12.11 6.67 -3.51
CA PHE A 84 12.01 6.15 -2.14
C PHE A 84 11.42 4.73 -2.09
N LEU A 85 10.40 4.43 -2.91
CA LEU A 85 9.86 3.08 -3.04
C LEU A 85 10.89 2.10 -3.63
N ALA A 86 11.68 2.55 -4.60
CA ALA A 86 12.79 1.77 -5.14
C ALA A 86 13.85 1.48 -4.08
N ALA A 87 14.23 2.48 -3.28
CA ALA A 87 15.17 2.30 -2.17
C ALA A 87 14.66 1.27 -1.14
N GLY A 88 13.36 1.24 -0.86
CA GLY A 88 12.75 0.22 -0.01
C GLY A 88 12.87 -1.20 -0.58
N ASN A 89 12.66 -1.37 -1.89
CA ASN A 89 12.87 -2.66 -2.56
C ASN A 89 14.33 -3.09 -2.52
N ILE A 90 15.28 -2.18 -2.78
CA ILE A 90 16.71 -2.44 -2.67
C ILE A 90 17.06 -2.88 -1.24
N GLN A 91 16.60 -2.14 -0.24
CA GLN A 91 16.83 -2.47 1.16
C GLN A 91 16.31 -3.88 1.48
N PHE A 92 15.13 -4.25 1.01
CA PHE A 92 14.55 -5.57 1.28
C PHE A 92 15.34 -6.71 0.62
N VAL A 93 15.71 -6.57 -0.65
CA VAL A 93 16.51 -7.57 -1.38
C VAL A 93 17.89 -7.73 -0.75
N GLU A 94 18.55 -6.62 -0.45
CA GLU A 94 19.87 -6.62 0.18
C GLU A 94 19.83 -7.15 1.62
N TRP A 95 18.74 -6.89 2.34
CA TRP A 95 18.52 -7.48 3.66
C TRP A 95 18.46 -9.00 3.60
N ALA A 96 17.63 -9.55 2.71
CA ALA A 96 17.52 -10.99 2.49
C ALA A 96 18.85 -11.62 2.04
N ARG A 97 19.65 -10.91 1.25
CA ARG A 97 20.95 -11.39 0.77
C ARG A 97 22.01 -11.45 1.87
N VAL A 98 22.08 -10.41 2.71
CA VAL A 98 23.17 -10.24 3.70
C VAL A 98 22.81 -10.85 5.05
N HIS A 99 21.60 -10.59 5.56
CA HIS A 99 21.18 -11.01 6.89
C HIS A 99 20.34 -12.29 6.84
N GLY A 100 19.62 -12.49 5.74
CA GLY A 100 18.67 -13.58 5.59
C GLY A 100 17.26 -13.23 6.05
N ILE A 101 16.31 -14.02 5.57
CA ILE A 101 14.89 -13.97 5.94
C ILE A 101 14.41 -15.37 6.30
N TYR A 102 13.27 -15.46 6.97
CA TYR A 102 12.73 -16.74 7.41
C TYR A 102 12.22 -17.57 6.23
N ASP A 103 12.74 -18.79 6.08
CA ASP A 103 12.24 -19.76 5.12
C ASP A 103 11.41 -20.84 5.84
N PRO A 104 10.09 -20.89 5.64
CA PRO A 104 9.24 -21.89 6.27
C PRO A 104 9.52 -23.32 5.77
N ALA A 105 10.06 -23.50 4.57
CA ALA A 105 10.40 -24.82 4.05
C ALA A 105 11.60 -25.43 4.78
N VAL A 106 12.52 -24.59 5.29
CA VAL A 106 13.69 -25.00 6.07
C VAL A 106 13.44 -24.88 7.58
N GLY A 107 12.47 -24.05 7.98
CA GLY A 107 12.21 -23.76 9.38
C GLY A 107 13.26 -22.85 10.01
N ALA A 108 14.03 -22.08 9.22
CA ALA A 108 15.12 -21.25 9.73
C ALA A 108 15.32 -19.99 8.88
N VAL A 109 16.01 -19.00 9.47
CA VAL A 109 16.51 -17.84 8.72
C VAL A 109 17.67 -18.29 7.83
N ARG A 110 17.59 -17.96 6.54
CA ARG A 110 18.69 -18.19 5.59
C ARG A 110 18.89 -16.99 4.68
N GLN A 111 20.11 -16.84 4.19
CA GLN A 111 20.40 -15.90 3.11
C GLN A 111 19.71 -16.35 1.82
N VAL A 112 19.12 -15.40 1.11
CA VAL A 112 18.38 -15.64 -0.13
C VAL A 112 19.03 -14.82 -1.24
N GLN A 113 19.41 -15.48 -2.33
CA GLN A 113 19.82 -14.80 -3.56
C GLN A 113 18.59 -14.61 -4.44
N TYR A 114 18.46 -13.43 -5.06
CA TYR A 114 17.33 -13.14 -5.94
C TYR A 114 17.46 -13.88 -7.29
N ASN A 115 16.35 -14.40 -7.80
CA ASN A 115 16.27 -14.97 -9.15
C ASN A 115 15.79 -13.90 -10.16
N LEU A 116 16.71 -13.28 -10.90
CA LEU A 116 16.37 -12.21 -11.87
C LEU A 116 16.03 -12.74 -13.27
N ASP A 117 15.35 -13.88 -13.36
CA ASP A 117 14.79 -14.36 -14.62
C ASP A 117 13.53 -13.55 -14.98
N LEU A 118 13.64 -12.69 -16.00
CA LEU A 118 12.53 -11.85 -16.47
C LEU A 118 11.36 -12.66 -17.05
N GLY A 119 11.62 -13.84 -17.61
CA GLY A 119 10.58 -14.75 -18.10
C GLY A 119 9.75 -15.31 -16.96
N MET A 120 10.40 -15.75 -15.88
CA MET A 120 9.75 -16.16 -14.64
C MET A 120 8.89 -15.02 -14.06
N ILE A 121 9.47 -13.81 -13.92
CA ILE A 121 8.76 -12.64 -13.36
C ILE A 121 7.53 -12.30 -14.20
N TRP A 122 7.67 -12.32 -15.54
CA TRP A 122 6.56 -12.05 -16.44
C TRP A 122 5.44 -13.09 -16.31
N ASN A 123 5.79 -14.37 -16.21
CA ASN A 123 4.79 -15.43 -16.04
C ASN A 123 4.02 -15.29 -14.72
N HIS A 124 4.68 -14.82 -13.66
CA HIS A 124 4.06 -14.59 -12.36
C HIS A 124 3.04 -13.44 -12.29
N GLN A 125 2.84 -12.67 -13.35
CA GLN A 125 1.81 -11.63 -13.37
C GLN A 125 0.38 -12.18 -13.16
N ALA A 126 0.13 -13.45 -13.53
CA ALA A 126 -1.19 -14.06 -13.51
C ALA A 126 -1.40 -15.06 -12.36
N ASP A 127 -0.31 -15.63 -11.83
CA ASP A 127 -0.33 -16.64 -10.76
C ASP A 127 0.52 -16.21 -9.54
N PHE A 128 0.70 -14.91 -9.32
CA PHE A 128 1.50 -14.36 -8.20
C PHE A 128 1.11 -14.90 -6.82
N LEU A 129 -0.14 -15.34 -6.63
CA LEU A 129 -0.58 -15.94 -5.37
C LEU A 129 0.10 -17.30 -5.08
N SER A 130 0.51 -18.03 -6.12
CA SER A 130 1.15 -19.35 -6.00
C SER A 130 2.68 -19.30 -5.96
N ILE A 131 3.30 -18.11 -5.90
CA ILE A 131 4.75 -18.00 -5.73
C ILE A 131 5.16 -18.72 -4.44
N SER A 132 5.98 -19.77 -4.59
CA SER A 132 6.37 -20.66 -3.49
C SER A 132 7.87 -20.62 -3.16
N SER A 133 8.61 -19.69 -3.77
CA SER A 133 10.08 -19.59 -3.70
C SER A 133 10.49 -18.20 -3.21
N LEU A 134 11.37 -18.13 -2.21
CA LEU A 134 11.89 -16.85 -1.72
C LEU A 134 12.81 -16.18 -2.74
N GLU A 135 13.54 -16.98 -3.52
CA GLU A 135 14.37 -16.52 -4.62
C GLU A 135 13.55 -15.73 -5.65
N ASP A 136 12.34 -16.22 -5.98
CA ASP A 136 11.44 -15.59 -6.94
C ASP A 136 10.78 -14.33 -6.36
N VAL A 137 10.40 -14.37 -5.06
CA VAL A 137 9.93 -13.16 -4.34
C VAL A 137 11.01 -12.07 -4.36
N MET A 138 12.27 -12.42 -4.05
CA MET A 138 13.38 -11.46 -4.08
C MET A 138 13.69 -11.01 -5.51
N GLY A 139 13.56 -11.91 -6.50
CA GLY A 139 13.68 -11.59 -7.93
C GLY A 139 12.69 -10.53 -8.39
N GLY A 140 11.42 -10.67 -8.02
CA GLY A 140 10.38 -9.68 -8.29
C GLY A 140 10.68 -8.32 -7.65
N HIS A 141 11.12 -8.28 -6.39
CA HIS A 141 11.49 -7.02 -5.73
C HIS A 141 12.75 -6.38 -6.34
N ALA A 142 13.73 -7.17 -6.78
CA ALA A 142 14.90 -6.67 -7.49
C ALA A 142 14.51 -6.03 -8.85
N PHE A 143 13.59 -6.66 -9.57
CA PHE A 143 13.01 -6.07 -10.78
C PHE A 143 12.24 -4.78 -10.48
N LEU A 144 11.39 -4.76 -9.44
CA LEU A 144 10.67 -3.56 -9.02
C LEU A 144 11.60 -2.42 -8.61
N ALA A 145 12.71 -2.72 -7.92
CA ALA A 145 13.73 -1.73 -7.59
C ALA A 145 14.27 -1.02 -8.85
N PHE A 146 14.62 -1.79 -9.89
CA PHE A 146 15.09 -1.24 -11.16
C PHE A 146 13.99 -0.47 -11.89
N PHE A 147 12.80 -1.06 -12.01
CA PHE A 147 11.66 -0.48 -12.71
C PHE A 147 11.21 0.84 -12.08
N MET A 148 11.06 0.89 -10.75
CA MET A 148 10.71 2.10 -10.03
C MET A 148 11.83 3.14 -10.05
N SER A 149 13.11 2.74 -10.04
CA SER A 149 14.23 3.69 -10.17
C SER A 149 14.21 4.40 -11.52
N ILE A 150 14.07 3.65 -12.61
CA ILE A 150 13.99 4.22 -13.96
C ILE A 150 12.73 5.06 -14.11
N GLY A 151 11.59 4.57 -13.64
CA GLY A 151 10.34 5.34 -13.64
C GLY A 151 10.48 6.65 -12.85
N GLY A 152 11.10 6.61 -11.67
CA GLY A 152 11.36 7.80 -10.85
C GLY A 152 12.24 8.82 -11.56
N ILE A 153 13.36 8.38 -12.15
CA ILE A 153 14.25 9.24 -12.94
C ILE A 153 13.52 9.82 -14.14
N PHE A 154 12.75 9.00 -14.87
CA PHE A 154 11.94 9.43 -16.01
C PHE A 154 10.95 10.52 -15.60
N HIS A 155 10.20 10.32 -14.52
CA HIS A 155 9.21 11.28 -14.01
C HIS A 155 9.83 12.59 -13.49
N ILE A 156 11.10 12.58 -13.08
CA ILE A 156 11.86 13.78 -12.67
C ILE A 156 12.41 14.55 -13.88
N LEU A 157 12.94 13.83 -14.87
CA LEU A 157 13.67 14.42 -16.00
C LEU A 157 12.78 14.79 -17.20
N THR A 158 11.56 14.28 -17.25
CA THR A 158 10.63 14.53 -18.36
C THR A 158 9.49 15.45 -17.95
N LYS A 159 8.84 16.03 -18.96
CA LYS A 159 7.67 16.90 -18.87
C LYS A 159 6.63 16.45 -19.88
N GLN A 160 5.41 16.96 -19.76
CA GLN A 160 4.37 16.71 -20.75
C GLN A 160 4.86 17.06 -22.17
N TYR A 161 4.77 16.08 -23.08
CA TYR A 161 5.15 16.30 -24.48
C TYR A 161 4.05 17.03 -25.23
N GLY A 162 4.34 18.22 -25.76
CA GLY A 162 3.38 19.04 -26.51
C GLY A 162 2.30 19.66 -25.63
N GLU A 163 1.22 20.18 -26.24
CA GLU A 163 0.15 20.85 -25.50
C GLU A 163 -0.58 19.88 -24.55
N TYR A 164 -0.87 20.33 -23.33
CA TYR A 164 -1.68 19.58 -22.38
C TYR A 164 -3.16 19.72 -22.77
N THR A 165 -3.73 18.66 -23.35
CA THR A 165 -5.10 18.66 -23.89
C THR A 165 -6.07 17.95 -22.94
N ALA A 166 -7.37 18.08 -23.22
CA ALA A 166 -8.42 17.32 -22.52
C ALA A 166 -8.14 15.80 -22.50
N PHE A 167 -7.67 15.24 -23.63
CA PHE A 167 -7.29 13.84 -23.74
C PHE A 167 -6.14 13.44 -22.80
N LYS A 168 -5.23 14.36 -22.50
CA LYS A 168 -4.13 14.14 -21.54
C LYS A 168 -4.56 14.34 -20.08
N GLY A 169 -5.81 14.75 -19.85
CA GLY A 169 -6.37 14.93 -18.52
C GLY A 169 -6.50 16.38 -18.06
N LYS A 170 -6.37 17.38 -18.94
CA LYS A 170 -6.46 18.81 -18.56
C LYS A 170 -7.73 19.16 -17.79
N ASP A 171 -8.86 18.59 -18.19
CA ASP A 171 -10.16 18.96 -17.63
C ASP A 171 -10.52 18.18 -16.36
N ILE A 172 -9.74 17.15 -16.02
CA ILE A 172 -10.00 16.27 -14.87
C ILE A 172 -8.91 16.37 -13.78
N LEU A 173 -7.70 16.82 -14.13
CA LEU A 173 -6.59 16.92 -13.19
C LEU A 173 -6.90 17.94 -12.09
N SER A 174 -7.12 17.42 -10.90
CA SER A 174 -7.51 18.16 -9.70
C SER A 174 -7.04 17.42 -8.46
N ALA A 175 -7.07 18.08 -7.30
CA ALA A 175 -6.76 17.44 -6.02
C ALA A 175 -7.63 16.19 -5.76
N GLU A 176 -8.92 16.28 -6.08
CA GLU A 176 -9.86 15.16 -5.90
C GLU A 176 -9.58 14.01 -6.86
N PHE A 177 -9.16 14.29 -8.10
CA PHE A 177 -8.79 13.26 -9.06
C PHE A 177 -7.51 12.52 -8.64
N VAL A 178 -6.48 13.25 -8.19
CA VAL A 178 -5.23 12.65 -7.68
C VAL A 178 -5.51 11.79 -6.44
N LEU A 179 -6.37 12.26 -5.53
CA LEU A 179 -6.81 11.49 -4.37
C LEU A 179 -7.60 10.23 -4.79
N SER A 180 -8.56 10.37 -5.71
CA SER A 180 -9.40 9.27 -6.19
C SER A 180 -8.56 8.16 -6.83
N THR A 181 -7.62 8.49 -7.71
CA THR A 181 -6.74 7.51 -8.36
C THR A 181 -5.79 6.84 -7.37
N SER A 182 -5.32 7.58 -6.36
CA SER A 182 -4.51 7.01 -5.26
C SER A 182 -5.33 6.04 -4.39
N LEU A 183 -6.60 6.33 -4.13
CA LEU A 183 -7.53 5.44 -3.42
C LEU A 183 -7.80 4.15 -4.21
N ALA A 184 -7.90 4.22 -5.54
CA ALA A 184 -8.00 3.01 -6.38
C ALA A 184 -6.74 2.13 -6.24
N GLY A 185 -5.55 2.75 -6.28
CA GLY A 185 -4.28 2.05 -6.05
C GLY A 185 -4.21 1.39 -4.66
N ALA A 186 -4.60 2.11 -3.61
CA ALA A 186 -4.63 1.60 -2.24
C ALA A 186 -5.67 0.46 -2.06
N ALA A 187 -6.82 0.55 -2.73
CA ALA A 187 -7.82 -0.52 -2.74
C ALA A 187 -7.25 -1.79 -3.39
N TYR A 188 -6.64 -1.65 -4.56
CA TYR A 188 -6.00 -2.75 -5.28
C TYR A 188 -4.93 -3.45 -4.43
N THR A 189 -3.99 -2.70 -3.85
CA THR A 189 -2.93 -3.29 -3.02
C THR A 189 -3.49 -3.95 -1.75
N SER A 190 -4.55 -3.40 -1.16
CA SER A 190 -5.22 -4.00 0.01
C SER A 190 -5.91 -5.33 -0.34
N PHE A 191 -6.58 -5.41 -1.49
CA PHE A 191 -7.18 -6.67 -1.95
C PHE A 191 -6.11 -7.72 -2.28
N VAL A 192 -5.04 -7.33 -2.97
CA VAL A 192 -3.92 -8.23 -3.26
C VAL A 192 -3.29 -8.73 -1.96
N ALA A 193 -3.02 -7.85 -1.00
CA ALA A 193 -2.48 -8.22 0.30
C ALA A 193 -3.39 -9.19 1.06
N ALA A 194 -4.71 -8.96 1.05
CA ALA A 194 -5.68 -9.87 1.66
C ALA A 194 -5.65 -11.25 1.02
N LEU A 195 -5.69 -11.34 -0.32
CA LEU A 195 -5.68 -12.61 -1.04
C LEU A 195 -4.38 -13.38 -0.85
N TRP A 196 -3.24 -12.68 -0.84
CA TRP A 196 -1.94 -13.29 -0.63
C TRP A 196 -1.78 -13.78 0.82
N CYS A 197 -2.22 -12.98 1.79
CA CYS A 197 -2.28 -13.38 3.20
C CYS A 197 -3.20 -14.59 3.42
N ALA A 198 -4.34 -14.68 2.73
CA ALA A 198 -5.27 -15.79 2.89
C ALA A 198 -4.70 -17.14 2.43
N THR A 199 -3.86 -17.15 1.39
CA THR A 199 -3.57 -18.37 0.61
C THR A 199 -2.09 -18.75 0.53
N ASN A 200 -1.18 -17.78 0.64
CA ASN A 200 0.25 -18.06 0.46
C ASN A 200 0.90 -18.51 1.77
N THR A 201 1.75 -19.53 1.69
CA THR A 201 2.46 -20.11 2.84
C THR A 201 3.95 -19.83 2.84
N THR A 202 4.49 -19.17 1.80
CA THR A 202 5.91 -18.79 1.70
C THR A 202 6.17 -17.46 2.39
N ILE A 203 5.45 -16.41 2.00
CA ILE A 203 5.61 -15.06 2.59
C ILE A 203 4.70 -14.83 3.80
N TYR A 204 3.65 -15.64 3.94
CA TYR A 204 2.87 -15.78 5.17
C TYR A 204 2.99 -17.22 5.70
N PRO A 205 4.10 -17.59 6.35
CA PRO A 205 4.30 -18.91 6.94
C PRO A 205 3.18 -19.39 7.86
N VAL A 206 2.84 -20.68 7.78
CA VAL A 206 1.77 -21.29 8.57
C VAL A 206 2.09 -21.25 10.07
N ASP A 207 3.33 -21.49 10.44
CA ASP A 207 3.82 -21.47 11.81
C ASP A 207 3.87 -20.06 12.45
N LEU A 208 3.84 -19.00 11.64
CA LEU A 208 3.78 -17.62 12.11
C LEU A 208 2.38 -17.01 12.09
N TYR A 209 1.56 -17.40 11.11
CA TYR A 209 0.27 -16.74 10.84
C TYR A 209 -0.94 -17.64 11.04
N GLY A 210 -0.77 -18.96 11.12
CA GLY A 210 -1.83 -19.97 11.10
C GLY A 210 -2.03 -20.60 9.72
N GLU A 211 -2.83 -21.65 9.66
CA GLU A 211 -3.21 -22.35 8.41
C GLU A 211 -3.85 -21.41 7.38
N ILE A 212 -3.87 -21.83 6.11
CA ILE A 212 -4.54 -21.09 5.04
C ILE A 212 -6.03 -20.92 5.34
N LEU A 213 -6.63 -19.83 4.87
CA LEU A 213 -8.03 -19.55 5.17
C LEU A 213 -8.97 -20.12 4.12
N GLN A 214 -10.18 -20.45 4.56
CA GLN A 214 -11.28 -20.78 3.66
C GLN A 214 -12.08 -19.52 3.33
N PHE A 215 -12.23 -19.24 2.03
CA PHE A 215 -13.17 -18.22 1.56
C PHE A 215 -14.61 -18.63 1.84
N LYS A 216 -15.41 -17.68 2.32
CA LYS A 216 -16.85 -17.78 2.50
C LYS A 216 -17.52 -16.52 1.94
N LEU A 217 -18.73 -16.71 1.41
CA LEU A 217 -19.57 -15.62 0.96
C LEU A 217 -20.91 -15.71 1.71
N SER A 218 -21.26 -14.63 2.40
CA SER A 218 -22.59 -14.41 2.97
C SER A 218 -23.08 -13.04 2.50
N VAL A 219 -23.40 -12.12 3.40
CA VAL A 219 -23.69 -10.71 3.08
C VAL A 219 -22.49 -10.04 2.39
N ALA A 220 -21.27 -10.40 2.80
CA ALA A 220 -20.02 -9.95 2.18
C ALA A 220 -19.02 -11.11 2.10
N PRO A 221 -17.99 -10.99 1.25
CA PRO A 221 -16.85 -11.91 1.23
C PRO A 221 -16.05 -11.86 2.55
N TYR A 222 -15.73 -13.01 3.11
CA TYR A 222 -14.90 -13.13 4.32
C TYR A 222 -14.10 -14.43 4.32
N TRP A 223 -13.07 -14.49 5.16
CA TRP A 223 -12.17 -15.64 5.27
C TRP A 223 -12.19 -16.18 6.69
N VAL A 224 -12.33 -17.51 6.82
CA VAL A 224 -12.38 -18.21 8.11
C VAL A 224 -11.18 -19.12 8.27
N ASP A 225 -10.73 -19.27 9.51
CA ASP A 225 -9.72 -20.26 9.87
C ASP A 225 -10.20 -21.68 9.51
N THR A 226 -9.30 -22.49 8.97
CA THR A 226 -9.57 -23.92 8.69
C THR A 226 -9.25 -24.82 9.88
N ASP A 227 -8.51 -24.30 10.87
CA ASP A 227 -8.15 -25.03 12.08
C ASP A 227 -9.36 -25.13 13.03
N THR A 228 -9.91 -26.33 13.14
CA THR A 228 -11.05 -26.63 14.01
C THR A 228 -10.69 -26.73 15.50
N SER A 229 -9.40 -26.65 15.86
CA SER A 229 -8.94 -26.70 17.25
C SER A 229 -8.96 -25.34 17.95
N LEU A 230 -9.13 -24.25 17.20
CA LEU A 230 -9.26 -22.90 17.75
C LEU A 230 -10.48 -22.80 18.67
N ALA A 231 -10.36 -22.02 19.75
CA ALA A 231 -11.50 -21.68 20.58
C ALA A 231 -12.58 -20.95 19.76
N ALA A 232 -13.85 -21.06 20.15
CA ALA A 232 -14.99 -20.59 19.35
C ALA A 232 -14.91 -19.13 18.87
N ASP A 233 -14.29 -18.25 19.67
CA ASP A 233 -14.14 -16.81 19.39
C ASP A 233 -12.68 -16.41 19.07
N ALA A 234 -11.81 -17.39 18.82
CA ALA A 234 -10.41 -17.15 18.48
C ALA A 234 -10.22 -17.08 16.96
N HIS A 235 -9.40 -16.12 16.52
CA HIS A 235 -9.03 -15.94 15.12
C HIS A 235 -7.52 -15.84 15.00
N THR A 236 -6.95 -16.47 13.97
CA THR A 236 -5.50 -16.39 13.73
C THR A 236 -5.07 -15.01 13.27
N GLY A 237 -3.76 -14.73 13.35
CA GLY A 237 -3.19 -13.53 12.76
C GLY A 237 -3.49 -13.42 11.26
N ARG A 238 -3.52 -14.55 10.54
CA ARG A 238 -3.91 -14.60 9.12
C ARG A 238 -5.35 -14.16 8.91
N ALA A 239 -6.29 -14.66 9.72
CA ALA A 239 -7.70 -14.29 9.62
C ALA A 239 -7.93 -12.79 9.88
N TRP A 240 -7.29 -12.23 10.90
CA TRP A 240 -7.34 -10.79 11.17
C TRP A 240 -6.79 -9.97 10.01
N LEU A 241 -5.57 -10.27 9.57
CA LEU A 241 -4.91 -9.51 8.49
C LEU A 241 -5.73 -9.57 7.20
N THR A 242 -6.17 -10.76 6.80
CA THR A 242 -6.93 -10.97 5.56
C THR A 242 -8.22 -10.16 5.56
N ASN A 243 -9.07 -10.36 6.57
CA ASN A 243 -10.38 -9.71 6.59
C ASN A 243 -10.26 -8.19 6.77
N VAL A 244 -9.37 -7.72 7.64
CA VAL A 244 -9.17 -6.27 7.85
C VAL A 244 -8.68 -5.59 6.57
N HIS A 245 -7.68 -6.15 5.88
CA HIS A 245 -7.19 -5.57 4.63
C HIS A 245 -8.25 -5.62 3.53
N TYR A 246 -9.03 -6.70 3.45
CA TYR A 246 -10.10 -6.80 2.47
C TYR A 246 -11.15 -5.70 2.67
N TYR A 247 -11.63 -5.51 3.91
CA TYR A 247 -12.65 -4.49 4.19
C TYR A 247 -12.09 -3.06 4.12
N ILE A 248 -10.83 -2.82 4.50
CA ILE A 248 -10.15 -1.55 4.24
C ILE A 248 -10.07 -1.27 2.74
N GLY A 249 -9.70 -2.27 1.94
CA GLY A 249 -9.68 -2.17 0.47
C GLY A 249 -11.06 -1.83 -0.09
N PHE A 250 -12.12 -2.43 0.44
CA PHE A 250 -13.49 -2.11 0.07
C PHE A 250 -13.84 -0.64 0.38
N VAL A 251 -13.48 -0.13 1.56
CA VAL A 251 -13.71 1.28 1.93
C VAL A 251 -12.90 2.23 1.04
N TYR A 252 -11.64 1.91 0.74
CA TYR A 252 -10.84 2.69 -0.21
C TYR A 252 -11.46 2.70 -1.61
N LEU A 253 -12.04 1.58 -2.05
CA LEU A 253 -12.73 1.52 -3.34
C LEU A 253 -13.97 2.42 -3.36
N GLN A 254 -14.75 2.45 -2.27
CA GLN A 254 -15.87 3.40 -2.15
C GLN A 254 -15.37 4.86 -2.13
N GLY A 255 -14.26 5.13 -1.45
CA GLY A 255 -13.60 6.43 -1.47
C GLY A 255 -13.17 6.84 -2.88
N HIS A 256 -12.63 5.90 -3.67
CA HIS A 256 -12.29 6.13 -5.07
C HIS A 256 -13.53 6.55 -5.88
N PHE A 257 -14.64 5.81 -5.77
CA PHE A 257 -15.88 6.16 -6.49
C PHE A 257 -16.45 7.50 -6.05
N TRP A 258 -16.47 7.76 -4.74
CA TRP A 258 -16.95 9.02 -4.18
C TRP A 258 -16.15 10.22 -4.71
N HIS A 259 -14.82 10.20 -4.54
CA HIS A 259 -13.96 11.30 -4.98
C HIS A 259 -13.85 11.37 -6.51
N GLY A 260 -13.94 10.24 -7.20
CA GLY A 260 -13.91 10.18 -8.67
C GLY A 260 -15.15 10.86 -9.27
N LEU A 261 -16.33 10.57 -8.75
CA LEU A 261 -17.57 11.24 -9.17
C LEU A 261 -17.52 12.75 -8.92
N ARG A 262 -16.99 13.19 -7.77
CA ARG A 262 -16.82 14.63 -7.49
C ARG A 262 -15.82 15.30 -8.43
N ALA A 263 -14.69 14.65 -8.70
CA ALA A 263 -13.69 15.13 -9.65
C ALA A 263 -14.25 15.27 -11.07
N LEU A 264 -15.25 14.44 -11.45
CA LEU A 264 -15.98 14.52 -12.71
C LEU A 264 -17.13 15.55 -12.69
N GLY A 265 -17.34 16.25 -11.57
CA GLY A 265 -18.35 17.30 -11.43
C GLY A 265 -19.72 16.83 -10.94
N PHE A 266 -19.86 15.60 -10.44
CA PHE A 266 -21.13 15.11 -9.90
C PHE A 266 -21.49 15.82 -8.58
N ASP A 267 -22.67 16.48 -8.54
CA ASP A 267 -23.20 17.12 -7.33
C ASP A 267 -24.03 16.13 -6.52
N PHE A 268 -23.46 15.60 -5.43
CA PHE A 268 -24.16 14.67 -4.53
C PHE A 268 -25.41 15.28 -3.86
N ARG A 269 -25.56 16.61 -3.81
CA ARG A 269 -26.79 17.24 -3.32
C ARG A 269 -27.99 16.96 -4.23
N SER A 270 -27.76 16.58 -5.49
CA SER A 270 -28.83 16.16 -6.40
C SER A 270 -29.54 14.88 -5.93
N ILE A 271 -28.82 13.99 -5.25
CA ILE A 271 -29.38 12.76 -4.67
C ILE A 271 -30.31 13.12 -3.51
N THR A 272 -29.90 14.03 -2.62
CA THR A 272 -30.77 14.51 -1.53
C THR A 272 -32.06 15.11 -2.07
N LYS A 273 -31.95 15.99 -3.09
CA LYS A 273 -33.13 16.58 -3.74
C LYS A 273 -34.05 15.55 -4.38
N LEU A 274 -33.50 14.44 -4.90
CA LEU A 274 -34.28 13.35 -5.45
C LEU A 274 -35.12 12.66 -4.37
N PHE A 275 -34.54 12.39 -3.20
CA PHE A 275 -35.27 11.81 -2.06
C PHE A 275 -36.36 12.75 -1.55
N ASP A 276 -36.08 14.05 -1.42
CA ASP A 276 -37.08 15.05 -1.03
C ASP A 276 -38.28 15.05 -2.00
N ASN A 277 -38.02 14.92 -3.30
CA ASN A 277 -39.06 14.85 -4.32
C ASN A 277 -39.90 13.56 -4.24
N PHE A 278 -39.29 12.42 -3.90
CA PHE A 278 -40.04 11.17 -3.70
C PHE A 278 -40.95 11.24 -2.48
N GLU A 279 -40.47 11.78 -1.35
CA GLU A 279 -41.28 11.97 -0.15
C GLU A 279 -42.46 12.93 -0.40
N THR A 280 -42.21 14.03 -1.11
CA THR A 280 -43.25 15.00 -1.49
C THR A 280 -44.28 14.40 -2.46
N SER A 281 -43.86 13.46 -3.32
CA SER A 281 -44.76 12.80 -4.27
C SER A 281 -45.61 11.71 -3.60
N ALA A 282 -45.03 10.96 -2.67
CA ALA A 282 -45.75 9.94 -1.89
C ALA A 282 -46.80 10.55 -0.95
N THR A 283 -46.50 11.71 -0.35
CA THR A 283 -47.45 12.44 0.50
C THR A 283 -48.63 13.05 -0.26
N LYS A 284 -48.53 13.25 -1.59
CA LYS A 284 -49.65 13.72 -2.42
C LYS A 284 -50.57 12.61 -2.96
N LEU A 285 -50.16 11.35 -2.84
CA LEU A 285 -50.92 10.19 -3.32
C LEU A 285 -51.74 9.50 -2.22
N ASN A 286 -51.52 9.86 -0.95
CA ASN A 286 -52.34 9.49 0.21
C ASN A 286 -53.32 10.60 0.58
#